data_AF-A0A7K2JYU7-F1
#
_entry.id   AF-A0A7K2JYU7-F1
#
_cell.length_a   1.000
_cell.length_b   1.000
_cell.length_c   1.000
_cell.angle_alpha   90.00
_cell.angle_beta   90.00
_cell.angle_gamma   90.00
#
_symmetry.space_group_name_H-M   'P 1'
#
loop_
_entity.id
_entity.type
_entity.pdbx_description
1 polymer ?
#
loop_
_entity_poly.entity_id
_entity_poly.type
_entity_poly.pdbx_seq_one_letter_code
_entity_poly.pdbx_strand_id
1 'polypeptide(L)' 'MPEHLSSQRADLEKTVRTLGGLWDTERGLRALRDTGHDPDPKYTRAILRDLASEGLLVKVEDWPVRYRAVRTG' A
#
# COMPACT_ATOMS: atom_id res chain seq x y z
N MET A 1 5.41 6.89 19.07
CA MET A 1 5.92 6.01 18.01
C MET A 1 5.16 6.21 16.67
N PRO A 2 5.21 7.38 16.01
CA PRO A 2 4.66 7.57 14.66
C PRO A 2 5.67 7.33 13.52
N GLU A 3 6.96 7.25 13.85
CA GLU A 3 8.08 7.30 12.89
C GLU A 3 8.09 6.07 11.96
N HIS A 4 7.80 4.90 12.51
CA HIS A 4 7.74 3.64 11.76
C HIS A 4 6.58 3.62 10.74
N LEU A 5 5.46 4.27 11.05
CA LEU A 5 4.30 4.33 10.15
C LEU A 5 4.58 5.25 8.96
N SER A 6 5.27 6.36 9.18
CA SER A 6 5.68 7.28 8.12
C SER A 6 6.66 6.61 7.14
N SER A 7 7.64 5.86 7.65
CA SER A 7 8.59 5.12 6.80
C SER A 7 7.91 3.99 6.03
N GLN A 8 7.05 3.19 6.68
CA GLN A 8 6.28 2.15 6.00
C GLN A 8 5.40 2.73 4.88
N ARG A 9 4.74 3.87 5.14
CA ARG A 9 3.93 4.54 4.12
C ARG A 9 4.78 4.95 2.91
N ALA A 10 5.93 5.58 3.14
CA ALA A 10 6.81 6.04 2.07
C ALA A 10 7.37 4.87 1.24
N ASP A 11 7.80 3.79 1.89
CA ASP A 11 8.29 2.59 1.20
C ASP A 11 7.19 1.88 0.40
N LEU A 12 5.97 1.80 0.95
CA LEU A 12 4.84 1.22 0.24
C LEU A 12 4.44 2.09 -0.95
N GLU A 13 4.41 3.41 -0.80
CA GLU A 13 4.16 4.36 -1.89
C GLU A 13 5.17 4.17 -3.04
N LYS A 14 6.46 4.13 -2.71
CA LYS A 14 7.52 3.90 -3.70
C LYS A 14 7.33 2.57 -4.43
N THR A 15 6.98 1.52 -3.70
CA THR A 15 6.74 0.19 -4.27
C THR A 15 5.50 0.16 -5.16
N VAL A 16 4.41 0.82 -4.75
CA VAL A 16 3.17 0.98 -5.55
C VAL A 16 3.47 1.65 -6.87
N ARG A 17 4.24 2.75 -6.86
CA ARG A 17 4.65 3.47 -8.08
C ARG A 17 5.57 2.62 -8.96
N THR A 18 6.46 1.85 -8.36
CA THR A 18 7.45 1.04 -9.10
C THR A 18 6.84 -0.20 -9.74
N LEU A 19 6.07 -0.98 -8.98
CA LEU A 19 5.53 -2.27 -9.43
C LEU A 19 4.18 -2.15 -10.13
N GLY A 20 3.40 -1.10 -9.83
CA GLY A 20 2.06 -0.92 -10.34
C GLY A 20 1.14 -2.12 -10.11
N GLY A 21 0.11 -2.26 -10.96
CA GLY A 21 -0.79 -3.42 -10.96
C GLY A 21 -1.83 -3.41 -9.83
N LEU A 22 -2.26 -4.60 -9.40
CA LEU A 22 -3.30 -4.79 -8.38
C LEU A 22 -2.70 -4.90 -6.97
N TRP A 23 -3.31 -4.26 -6.01
CA TRP A 23 -2.86 -4.16 -4.64
C TRP A 23 -3.97 -4.60 -3.70
N ASP A 24 -3.72 -5.66 -2.96
CA ASP A 24 -4.53 -6.11 -1.84
C ASP A 24 -3.71 -6.01 -0.53
N THR A 25 -4.34 -6.37 0.58
CA THR A 25 -3.69 -6.29 1.90
C THR A 25 -2.48 -7.23 1.99
N GLU A 26 -2.55 -8.44 1.40
CA GLU A 26 -1.46 -9.41 1.44
C GLU A 26 -0.26 -8.94 0.60
N ARG A 27 -0.52 -8.37 -0.58
CA ARG A 27 0.54 -7.77 -1.41
C ARG A 27 1.21 -6.60 -0.71
N GLY A 28 0.43 -5.75 -0.02
CA GLY A 28 0.95 -4.65 0.79
C GLY A 28 1.85 -5.13 1.93
N LEU A 29 1.42 -6.17 2.65
CA LEU A 29 2.20 -6.78 3.73
C LEU A 29 3.51 -7.37 3.20
N ARG A 30 3.46 -8.09 2.07
CA ARG A 30 4.64 -8.67 1.45
C ARG A 30 5.63 -7.60 1.00
N ALA A 31 5.17 -6.55 0.33
CA ALA A 31 6.02 -5.44 -0.10
C ALA A 31 6.75 -4.77 1.08
N LEU A 32 6.04 -4.54 2.19
CA LEU A 32 6.63 -3.97 3.39
C LEU A 32 7.65 -4.91 4.05
N ARG A 33 7.39 -6.23 4.08
CA ARG A 33 8.35 -7.23 4.56
C ARG A 33 9.61 -7.29 3.69
N ASP A 34 9.46 -7.20 2.38
CA ASP A 34 10.58 -7.19 1.43
C ASP A 34 11.49 -5.95 1.63
N THR A 35 10.95 -4.86 2.19
CA THR A 35 11.71 -3.66 2.59
C THR A 35 12.29 -3.71 4.01
N GLY A 36 12.11 -4.82 4.73
CA GLY A 36 12.65 -5.03 6.09
C GLY A 36 11.75 -4.53 7.22
N HIS A 37 10.49 -4.15 6.94
CA HIS A 37 9.52 -3.83 7.97
C HIS A 37 8.85 -5.08 8.52
N ASP A 38 8.34 -5.00 9.75
CA ASP A 38 7.37 -5.95 10.31
C ASP A 38 5.97 -5.31 10.34
N PRO A 39 5.20 -5.38 9.24
CA PRO A 39 3.96 -4.65 9.09
C PRO A 39 2.77 -5.37 9.74
N ASP A 40 1.91 -4.59 10.38
CA ASP A 40 0.63 -5.07 10.88
C ASP A 40 -0.48 -4.91 9.81
N PRO A 41 -1.34 -5.93 9.61
CA PRO A 41 -2.42 -5.88 8.62
C PRO A 41 -3.36 -4.67 8.74
N LYS A 42 -3.66 -4.22 9.97
CA LYS A 42 -4.52 -3.06 10.23
C LYS A 42 -3.85 -1.78 9.72
N TYR A 43 -2.56 -1.60 10.02
CA TYR A 43 -1.82 -0.41 9.58
C TYR A 43 -1.55 -0.45 8.07
N THR A 44 -1.21 -1.60 7.49
CA THR A 44 -1.07 -1.74 6.04
C THR A 44 -2.36 -1.40 5.31
N ARG A 45 -3.51 -1.85 5.80
CA ARG A 45 -4.82 -1.50 5.22
C ARG A 45 -5.11 -0.01 5.32
N ALA A 46 -4.74 0.63 6.43
CA ALA A 46 -4.87 2.08 6.58
C ALA A 46 -4.00 2.82 5.56
N ILE A 47 -2.74 2.43 5.41
CA ILE A 47 -1.82 3.01 4.42
C ILE A 47 -2.38 2.85 3.00
N LEU A 48 -2.84 1.66 2.61
CA LEU A 48 -3.44 1.44 1.29
C LEU A 48 -4.68 2.34 1.04
N ARG A 49 -5.49 2.57 2.08
CA ARG A 49 -6.64 3.47 2.00
C ARG A 49 -6.22 4.93 1.87
N ASP A 50 -5.17 5.34 2.56
CA ASP A 50 -4.63 6.71 2.49
C ASP A 50 -4.04 6.96 1.11
N LEU A 51 -3.25 6.02 0.57
CA LEU A 51 -2.74 6.07 -0.81
C LEU A 51 -3.89 6.13 -1.84
N ALA A 52 -5.02 5.46 -1.57
CA ALA A 52 -6.20 5.55 -2.42
C ALA A 52 -6.89 6.92 -2.31
N SER A 53 -6.94 7.50 -1.12
CA SER A 53 -7.49 8.85 -0.89
C SER A 53 -6.66 9.93 -1.57
N GLU A 54 -5.36 9.70 -1.74
CA GLU A 54 -4.44 10.58 -2.47
C GLU A 54 -4.42 10.32 -4.00
N GLY A 55 -5.19 9.35 -4.48
CA GLY A 55 -5.31 9.05 -5.92
C GLY A 55 -4.17 8.21 -6.51
N LEU A 56 -3.28 7.66 -5.68
CA LEU A 56 -2.23 6.72 -6.12
C LEU A 56 -2.79 5.31 -6.35
N LEU A 57 -3.85 4.97 -5.62
CA LEU A 57 -4.59 3.73 -5.74
C LEU A 57 -6.06 4.02 -6.06
N VAL A 58 -6.68 3.18 -6.88
CA VAL A 58 -8.12 3.20 -7.11
C VAL A 58 -8.69 1.89 -6.64
N LYS A 59 -9.72 1.93 -5.79
CA LYS A 59 -10.42 0.73 -5.37
C LYS A 59 -11.17 0.14 -6.56
N VAL A 60 -10.92 -1.14 -6.85
CA VAL A 60 -11.54 -1.87 -7.98
C VAL A 60 -12.48 -2.97 -7.52
N GLU A 61 -12.34 -3.44 -6.29
CA GLU A 61 -13.15 -4.53 -5.73
C GLU A 61 -13.39 -4.30 -4.23
N ASP A 62 -14.61 -4.56 -3.78
CA ASP A 62 -15.05 -4.33 -2.40
C ASP A 62 -14.81 -5.55 -1.48
N TRP A 63 -14.86 -6.77 -2.03
CA TRP A 63 -14.64 -7.99 -1.27
C TRP A 63 -14.11 -9.14 -2.17
N PRO A 64 -12.88 -9.63 -1.93
CA PRO A 64 -11.86 -9.03 -1.07
C PRO A 64 -11.47 -7.64 -1.57
N VAL A 65 -11.08 -6.73 -0.67
CA VAL A 65 -10.72 -5.35 -1.05
C VAL A 65 -9.49 -5.39 -1.94
N ARG A 66 -9.63 -4.89 -3.17
CA ARG A 66 -8.52 -4.72 -4.12
C ARG A 66 -8.46 -3.30 -4.63
N TYR A 67 -7.24 -2.83 -4.77
CA TYR A 67 -6.88 -1.55 -5.36
C TYR A 67 -6.10 -1.78 -6.65
N ARG A 68 -6.07 -0.79 -7.52
CA ARG A 68 -5.23 -0.75 -8.72
C ARG A 68 -4.36 0.50 -8.64
N ALA A 69 -3.07 0.34 -8.86
CA ALA A 69 -2.15 1.47 -8.96
C ALA A 69 -2.50 2.33 -10.16
N VAL A 70 -2.61 3.64 -9.92
CA VAL A 70 -2.76 4.63 -10.98
C VAL A 70 -1.39 4.80 -11.62
N ARG A 71 -1.30 4.51 -12.92
CA ARG A 71 -0.07 4.69 -13.66
C ARG A 71 0.09 6.18 -13.94
N THR A 72 0.84 6.89 -13.11
CA THR A 72 1.38 8.20 -13.47
C THR A 72 2.51 7.93 -14.47
N GLY A 73 2.25 8.20 -15.75
CA GLY A 73 3.23 8.10 -16.83
C GLY A 73 4.33 9.14 -16.71
#